data_AF-A0A673JZP1-F1
#
_entry.id   AF-A0A673JZP1-F1
#
_cell.length_a   1.000
_cell.length_b   1.000
_cell.length_c   1.000
_cell.angle_alpha   90.00
_cell.angle_beta   90.00
_cell.angle_gamma   90.00
#
_symmetry.space_group_name_H-M   'P 1'
#
loop_
_entity.id
_entity.type
_entity.pdbx_description
1 polymer ?
#
loop_
_entity_poly.entity_id
_entity_poly.type
_entity_poly.pdbx_seq_one_letter_code
_entity_poly.pdbx_strand_id
1 'polypeptide(L)'
;MEPHEEKPIIYTMENKPIVTCAGDQNLFTALYGSLTQQLPREPMEWRRSYGRAPKMIYLEANFVQFKEELLPKEGNKALLTFPFLHIYWTDCCDSEVYKASVKEDMQRWQAALRLHGSVDWLIAVVESDNKKKNKTNILPRTSIVDKIRSDFCNKQSDRCVSLCDPLKESSRSQESWSSFLTKLRTLLLMSFTRNLGRFEDDMRTLREKRTEPGWSFCDYFMVQEELAFVFEMLQQFEDALVQYDELDALFTQYVLNFGAGGKPSSVKI
;
A
#
# COMPACT_ATOMS: atom_id res chain seq x y z
N MET A 1 -17.86 -32.51 4.11
CA MET A 1 -17.21 -31.32 3.54
C MET A 1 -17.75 -30.16 4.35
N GLU A 2 -17.04 -29.80 5.42
CA GLU A 2 -17.49 -28.70 6.29
C GLU A 2 -17.39 -27.38 5.52
N PRO A 3 -18.35 -26.46 5.69
CA PRO A 3 -18.27 -25.14 5.08
C PRO A 3 -17.11 -24.39 5.75
N HIS A 4 -16.18 -23.88 4.94
CA HIS A 4 -15.22 -22.90 5.41
C HIS A 4 -16.00 -21.67 5.88
N GLU A 5 -16.13 -21.48 7.19
CA GLU A 5 -16.54 -20.19 7.77
C GLU A 5 -15.46 -19.15 7.43
N GLU A 6 -15.74 -18.29 6.46
CA GLU A 6 -15.00 -17.05 6.31
C GLU A 6 -15.22 -16.21 7.56
N LYS A 7 -14.14 -16.00 8.32
CA LYS A 7 -14.19 -15.13 9.50
C LYS A 7 -14.59 -13.72 9.05
N PRO A 8 -15.49 -13.05 9.80
CA PRO A 8 -15.89 -11.69 9.48
C PRO A 8 -14.64 -10.80 9.45
N ILE A 9 -14.52 -10.00 8.39
CA ILE A 9 -13.48 -8.99 8.25
C ILE A 9 -13.78 -7.92 9.29
N ILE A 10 -12.99 -7.86 10.37
CA ILE A 10 -13.12 -6.84 11.39
C ILE A 10 -12.39 -5.59 10.87
N TYR A 11 -13.15 -4.57 10.49
CA TYR A 11 -12.62 -3.24 10.19
C TYR A 11 -12.11 -2.62 11.50
N THR A 12 -10.79 -2.46 11.63
CA THR A 12 -10.22 -1.67 12.72
C THR A 12 -10.51 -0.20 12.47
N MET A 13 -11.00 0.54 13.48
CA MET A 13 -11.44 1.94 13.37
C MET A 13 -10.38 2.95 12.88
N GLU A 14 -9.13 2.55 12.66
CA GLU A 14 -8.14 3.35 11.96
C GLU A 14 -8.02 2.87 10.52
N ASN A 15 -8.84 3.45 9.63
CA ASN A 15 -8.77 3.25 8.18
C ASN A 15 -7.44 3.81 7.65
N LYS A 16 -6.33 3.08 7.82
CA LYS A 16 -5.00 3.43 7.31
C LYS A 16 -4.51 2.35 6.34
N PRO A 17 -3.80 2.71 5.26
CA PRO A 17 -3.32 1.72 4.31
C PRO A 17 -2.29 0.81 4.96
N ILE A 18 -2.33 -0.45 4.58
CA ILE A 18 -1.36 -1.42 5.05
C ILE A 18 -0.09 -1.28 4.20
N VAL A 19 1.07 -1.17 4.87
CA VAL A 19 2.39 -1.24 4.25
C VAL A 19 3.15 -2.40 4.89
N THR A 20 3.58 -3.37 4.09
CA THR A 20 4.30 -4.52 4.63
C THR A 20 5.81 -4.28 4.65
N CYS A 21 6.48 -4.82 5.67
CA CYS A 21 7.92 -4.68 5.89
C CYS A 21 8.60 -6.06 5.93
N ALA A 22 9.45 -6.32 4.94
CA ALA A 22 10.30 -7.51 4.81
C ALA A 22 11.76 -7.18 5.12
N GLY A 23 12.60 -8.20 5.22
CA GLY A 23 14.03 -8.06 5.51
C GLY A 23 14.32 -7.93 7.01
N ASP A 24 15.22 -7.01 7.37
CA ASP A 24 15.69 -6.82 8.75
C ASP A 24 14.62 -6.16 9.63
N GLN A 25 14.01 -6.96 10.51
CA GLN A 25 12.95 -6.52 11.41
C GLN A 25 13.46 -5.66 12.57
N ASN A 26 14.70 -5.87 13.03
CA ASN A 26 15.28 -5.06 14.10
C ASN A 26 15.56 -3.65 13.58
N LEU A 27 16.08 -3.56 12.36
CA LEU A 27 16.29 -2.29 11.67
C LEU A 27 14.98 -1.53 11.46
N PHE A 28 13.96 -2.20 10.93
CA PHE A 28 12.64 -1.60 10.76
C PHE A 28 12.05 -1.11 12.09
N THR A 29 12.11 -1.94 13.14
CA THR A 29 11.60 -1.59 14.47
C THR A 29 12.28 -0.33 15.04
N ALA A 30 13.59 -0.19 14.84
CA ALA A 30 14.33 0.99 15.28
C ALA A 30 13.91 2.27 14.53
N LEU A 31 13.44 2.16 13.29
CA LEU A 31 13.00 3.29 12.46
C LEU A 31 11.50 3.57 12.55
N TYR A 32 10.71 2.63 13.08
CA TYR A 32 9.25 2.69 13.09
C TYR A 32 8.70 4.00 13.67
N GLY A 33 9.18 4.43 14.83
CA GLY A 33 8.68 5.65 15.49
C GLY A 33 8.93 6.92 14.66
N SER A 34 10.10 7.03 14.03
CA SER A 34 10.42 8.15 13.13
C SER A 34 9.56 8.09 11.87
N LEU A 35 9.36 6.88 11.33
CA LEU A 35 8.59 6.65 10.12
C LEU A 35 7.12 7.05 10.27
N THR A 36 6.45 6.56 11.32
CA THR A 36 5.03 6.87 11.58
C THR A 36 4.81 8.33 11.94
N GLN A 37 5.73 8.95 12.68
CA GLN A 37 5.63 10.35 13.07
C GLN A 37 5.87 11.31 11.89
N GLN A 38 6.74 10.96 10.94
CA GLN A 38 7.15 11.87 9.87
C GLN A 38 6.42 11.64 8.54
N LEU A 39 5.89 10.44 8.28
CA LEU A 39 5.13 10.16 7.06
C LEU A 39 3.99 11.18 6.83
N PRO A 40 3.12 11.50 7.81
CA PRO A 40 2.01 12.44 7.61
C PRO A 40 2.38 13.91 7.78
N ARG A 41 3.67 14.30 7.87
CA ARG A 41 4.05 15.70 8.12
C ARG A 41 3.90 16.62 6.91
N GLU A 42 4.08 16.08 5.71
CA GLU A 42 4.02 16.84 4.47
C GLU A 42 2.91 16.29 3.58
N PRO A 43 2.08 17.16 2.99
CA PRO A 43 1.02 16.73 2.12
C PRO A 43 1.55 16.36 0.73
N MET A 44 0.81 15.50 0.04
CA MET A 44 1.01 15.20 -1.37
C MET A 44 -0.15 15.76 -2.18
N GLU A 45 0.16 16.30 -3.37
CA GLU A 45 -0.86 16.66 -4.33
C GLU A 45 -1.46 15.40 -4.96
N TRP A 46 -2.71 15.12 -4.64
CA TRP A 46 -3.47 14.04 -5.22
C TRP A 46 -4.31 14.53 -6.39
N ARG A 47 -4.07 13.93 -7.56
CA ARG A 47 -4.79 14.23 -8.80
C ARG A 47 -5.69 13.06 -9.14
N ARG A 48 -6.99 13.34 -9.23
CA ARG A 48 -7.99 12.36 -9.63
C ARG A 48 -8.29 12.43 -11.12
N SER A 49 -8.78 11.31 -11.66
CA SER A 49 -9.29 11.23 -13.02
C SER A 49 -10.52 12.14 -13.23
N TYR A 50 -10.89 12.34 -14.50
CA TYR A 50 -12.10 13.07 -14.91
C TYR A 50 -12.14 14.55 -14.50
N GLY A 51 -10.99 15.21 -14.42
CA GLY A 51 -10.91 16.67 -14.28
C GLY A 51 -11.31 17.20 -12.90
N ARG A 52 -11.39 16.35 -11.87
CA ARG A 52 -11.58 16.80 -10.49
C ARG A 52 -10.38 17.66 -10.06
N ALA A 53 -10.65 18.70 -9.28
CA ALA A 53 -9.60 19.57 -8.75
C ALA A 53 -8.57 18.77 -7.93
N PRO A 54 -7.27 19.06 -8.05
CA PRO A 54 -6.25 18.46 -7.19
C PRO A 54 -6.54 18.74 -5.71
N LYS A 55 -6.28 17.76 -4.85
CA LYS A 55 -6.42 17.88 -3.40
C LYS A 55 -5.08 17.64 -2.71
N MET A 56 -4.82 18.33 -1.61
CA MET A 56 -3.64 18.07 -0.78
C MET A 56 -4.01 17.04 0.28
N ILE A 57 -3.32 15.91 0.32
CA ILE A 57 -3.63 14.82 1.26
C ILE A 57 -2.41 14.47 2.11
N TYR A 58 -2.66 14.13 3.37
CA TYR A 58 -1.64 13.63 4.28
C TYR A 58 -1.72 12.11 4.31
N LEU A 59 -0.61 11.45 3.99
CA LEU A 59 -0.57 9.99 3.94
C LEU A 59 -0.17 9.44 5.30
N GLU A 60 -0.95 8.48 5.77
CA GLU A 60 -0.63 7.63 6.92
C GLU A 60 -0.48 6.18 6.46
N ALA A 61 0.07 5.32 7.30
CA ALA A 61 0.17 3.89 7.00
C ALA A 61 0.27 3.04 8.28
N ASN A 62 -0.37 1.88 8.22
CA ASN A 62 -0.19 0.79 9.17
C ASN A 62 0.95 -0.11 8.66
N PHE A 63 2.12 0.02 9.27
CA PHE A 63 3.27 -0.83 8.94
C PHE A 63 3.18 -2.17 9.66
N VAL A 64 3.19 -3.26 8.91
CA VAL A 64 3.11 -4.63 9.42
C VAL A 64 4.23 -5.49 8.87
N GLN A 65 4.61 -6.56 9.57
CA GLN A 65 5.56 -7.52 9.03
C GLN A 65 5.01 -8.16 7.75
N PHE A 66 5.85 -8.27 6.72
CA PHE A 66 5.49 -8.99 5.51
C PHE A 66 5.21 -10.45 5.81
N LYS A 67 4.07 -10.92 5.33
CA LYS A 67 3.70 -12.33 5.25
C LYS A 67 2.96 -12.55 3.95
N GLU A 68 3.22 -13.68 3.29
CA GLU A 68 2.64 -13.99 1.99
C GLU A 68 1.11 -14.08 2.05
N GLU A 69 0.54 -14.49 3.19
CA GLU A 69 -0.92 -14.53 3.38
C GLU A 69 -1.61 -13.16 3.33
N LEU A 70 -0.86 -12.06 3.47
CA LEU A 70 -1.37 -10.69 3.35
C LEU A 70 -1.47 -10.25 1.89
N LEU A 71 -0.90 -10.99 0.94
CA LEU A 71 -0.95 -10.62 -0.47
C LEU A 71 -2.35 -10.83 -1.06
N PRO A 72 -2.75 -10.00 -2.05
CA PRO A 72 -4.01 -10.19 -2.76
C PRO A 72 -4.18 -11.62 -3.27
N LYS A 73 -5.33 -12.22 -2.98
CA LYS A 73 -5.75 -13.51 -3.55
C LYS A 73 -6.64 -13.27 -4.76
N GLU A 74 -6.66 -14.21 -5.70
CA GLU A 74 -7.55 -14.13 -6.86
C GLU A 74 -9.01 -13.91 -6.41
N GLY A 75 -9.68 -12.96 -7.08
CA GLY A 75 -11.09 -12.65 -6.83
C GLY A 75 -11.37 -11.72 -5.65
N ASN A 76 -10.43 -11.46 -4.75
CA ASN A 76 -10.65 -10.50 -3.67
C ASN A 76 -10.44 -9.06 -4.17
N LYS A 77 -11.48 -8.24 -4.01
CA LYS A 77 -11.55 -6.85 -4.50
C LYS A 77 -11.49 -5.80 -3.40
N ALA A 78 -11.39 -6.22 -2.13
CA ALA A 78 -11.42 -5.31 -1.00
C ALA A 78 -10.11 -4.50 -0.92
N LEU A 79 -10.21 -3.18 -1.02
CA LEU A 79 -9.11 -2.24 -0.90
C LEU A 79 -8.58 -2.12 0.53
N LEU A 80 -9.44 -2.32 1.53
CA LEU A 80 -9.09 -2.08 2.94
C LEU A 80 -8.27 -3.21 3.55
N THR A 81 -8.34 -4.41 2.98
CA THR A 81 -7.73 -5.61 3.56
C THR A 81 -6.36 -5.94 2.99
N PHE A 82 -5.89 -5.23 1.96
CA PHE A 82 -4.63 -5.54 1.30
C PHE A 82 -3.55 -4.47 1.46
N PRO A 83 -2.26 -4.89 1.48
CA PRO A 83 -1.15 -3.96 1.45
C PRO A 83 -1.10 -3.15 0.16
N PHE A 84 -0.94 -1.84 0.30
CA PHE A 84 -0.73 -0.92 -0.83
C PHE A 84 0.74 -0.85 -1.24
N LEU A 85 1.68 -1.13 -0.33
CA LEU A 85 3.11 -1.05 -0.61
C LEU A 85 3.88 -2.11 0.18
N HIS A 86 4.96 -2.61 -0.43
CA HIS A 86 5.86 -3.57 0.19
C HIS A 86 7.28 -2.97 0.30
N ILE A 87 7.83 -2.87 1.50
CA ILE A 87 9.19 -2.35 1.74
C ILE A 87 10.11 -3.48 2.18
N TYR A 88 11.27 -3.63 1.55
CA TYR A 88 12.34 -4.50 2.03
C TYR A 88 13.42 -3.66 2.70
N TRP A 89 13.69 -3.93 3.98
CA TRP A 89 14.70 -3.24 4.78
C TRP A 89 15.98 -4.06 4.87
N THR A 90 17.12 -3.43 4.62
CA THR A 90 18.43 -4.06 4.81
C THR A 90 19.48 -3.04 5.19
N ASP A 91 20.42 -3.41 6.04
CA ASP A 91 21.63 -2.64 6.33
C ASP A 91 22.92 -3.39 5.93
N CYS A 92 22.76 -4.34 4.99
CA CYS A 92 23.83 -5.21 4.54
C CYS A 92 24.93 -4.40 3.86
N CYS A 93 26.12 -4.43 4.46
CA CYS A 93 27.32 -3.73 3.96
C CYS A 93 28.42 -4.69 3.48
N ASP A 94 28.23 -6.00 3.67
CA ASP A 94 29.22 -7.02 3.37
C ASP A 94 28.84 -7.82 2.10
N SER A 95 29.81 -8.00 1.19
CA SER A 95 29.54 -8.65 -0.09
C SER A 95 29.46 -10.17 -0.02
N GLU A 96 30.07 -10.80 0.97
CA GLU A 96 30.00 -12.25 1.19
C GLU A 96 28.66 -12.58 1.83
N VAL A 97 28.25 -11.82 2.85
CA VAL A 97 26.92 -11.93 3.47
C VAL A 97 25.81 -11.69 2.43
N TYR A 98 25.95 -10.67 1.59
CA TYR A 98 24.97 -10.40 0.53
C TYR A 98 24.78 -11.60 -0.41
N LYS A 99 25.88 -12.22 -0.84
CA LYS A 99 25.85 -13.38 -1.74
C LYS A 99 25.36 -14.64 -1.07
N ALA A 100 25.68 -14.81 0.22
CA ALA A 100 25.38 -16.03 0.96
C ALA A 100 23.92 -16.13 1.41
N SER A 101 23.26 -15.00 1.70
CA SER A 101 21.89 -15.02 2.24
C SER A 101 20.99 -13.91 1.71
N VAL A 102 21.39 -12.64 1.88
CA VAL A 102 20.48 -11.48 1.65
C VAL A 102 19.91 -11.46 0.22
N LYS A 103 20.74 -11.79 -0.78
CA LYS A 103 20.28 -11.85 -2.17
C LYS A 103 19.18 -12.90 -2.37
N GLU A 104 19.32 -14.08 -1.76
CA GLU A 104 18.32 -15.14 -1.90
C GLU A 104 17.01 -14.76 -1.22
N ASP A 105 17.06 -14.16 -0.03
CA ASP A 105 15.87 -13.69 0.69
C ASP A 105 15.11 -12.61 -0.10
N MET A 106 15.83 -11.65 -0.68
CA MET A 106 15.24 -10.63 -1.55
C MET A 106 14.64 -11.22 -2.83
N GLN A 107 15.27 -12.24 -3.41
CA GLN A 107 14.73 -12.96 -4.56
C GLN A 107 13.42 -13.66 -4.22
N ARG A 108 13.35 -14.35 -3.07
CA ARG A 108 12.11 -15.00 -2.59
C ARG A 108 11.01 -13.98 -2.35
N TRP A 109 11.31 -12.87 -1.66
CA TRP A 109 10.36 -11.79 -1.43
C TRP A 109 9.81 -11.22 -2.75
N GLN A 110 10.67 -10.84 -3.72
CA GLN A 110 10.20 -10.34 -5.00
C GLN A 110 9.43 -11.40 -5.82
N ALA A 111 9.81 -12.67 -5.72
CA ALA A 111 9.09 -13.76 -6.40
C ALA A 111 7.66 -13.88 -5.85
N ALA A 112 7.48 -13.83 -4.53
CA ALA A 112 6.15 -13.83 -3.90
C ALA A 112 5.31 -12.62 -4.36
N LEU A 113 5.88 -11.42 -4.38
CA LEU A 113 5.17 -10.23 -4.89
C LEU A 113 4.73 -10.40 -6.34
N ARG A 114 5.62 -10.91 -7.21
CA ARG A 114 5.31 -11.13 -8.63
C ARG A 114 4.24 -12.19 -8.83
N LEU A 115 4.28 -13.28 -8.05
CA LEU A 115 3.30 -14.35 -8.11
C LEU A 115 1.88 -13.83 -7.82
N HIS A 116 1.76 -12.88 -6.89
CA HIS A 116 0.48 -12.26 -6.51
C HIS A 116 0.16 -10.96 -7.29
N GLY A 117 0.94 -10.62 -8.31
CA GLY A 117 0.72 -9.41 -9.12
C GLY A 117 0.98 -8.09 -8.39
N SER A 118 1.63 -8.12 -7.22
CA SER A 118 2.06 -6.92 -6.49
C SER A 118 3.23 -6.25 -7.19
N VAL A 119 3.00 -5.03 -7.69
CA VAL A 119 4.00 -4.23 -8.42
C VAL A 119 4.51 -3.02 -7.63
N ASP A 120 3.88 -2.68 -6.50
CA ASP A 120 4.32 -1.58 -5.66
C ASP A 120 5.23 -2.07 -4.55
N TRP A 121 6.52 -1.83 -4.74
CA TRP A 121 7.52 -2.15 -3.75
C TRP A 121 8.61 -1.08 -3.69
N LEU A 122 9.41 -1.12 -2.62
CA LEU A 122 10.55 -0.27 -2.35
C LEU A 122 11.61 -1.08 -1.60
N ILE A 123 12.88 -0.90 -1.95
CA ILE A 123 14.01 -1.45 -1.20
C ILE A 123 14.71 -0.29 -0.49
N ALA A 124 14.77 -0.35 0.83
CA ALA A 124 15.47 0.64 1.66
C ALA A 124 16.77 0.04 2.20
N VAL A 125 17.90 0.59 1.75
CA VAL A 125 19.24 0.18 2.17
C VAL A 125 19.77 1.20 3.16
N VAL A 126 20.03 0.80 4.40
CA VAL A 126 20.63 1.66 5.43
C VAL A 126 22.14 1.53 5.38
N GLU A 127 22.82 2.60 5.00
CA GLU A 127 24.28 2.71 4.98
C GLU A 127 24.76 3.33 6.29
N SER A 128 25.63 2.61 7.02
CA SER A 128 26.28 3.13 8.23
C SER A 128 27.75 3.38 8.02
N ASP A 129 28.23 4.56 8.43
CA ASP A 129 29.66 4.91 8.38
C ASP A 129 30.49 4.07 9.38
N ASN A 130 29.86 3.55 10.43
CA ASN A 130 30.55 2.80 11.51
C ASN A 130 30.86 1.34 11.13
N LYS A 131 30.15 0.77 10.15
CA LYS A 131 30.45 -0.56 9.63
C LYS A 131 31.67 -0.44 8.72
N LYS A 132 32.86 -0.45 9.34
CA LYS A 132 34.17 -0.30 8.70
C LYS A 132 34.23 -1.17 7.42
N LYS A 133 34.30 -0.51 6.26
CA LYS A 133 34.77 -1.16 5.04
C LYS A 133 36.21 -1.58 5.32
N ASN A 134 36.49 -2.87 5.46
CA ASN A 134 37.85 -3.40 5.53
C ASN A 134 38.60 -2.97 4.26
N LYS A 135 39.31 -1.83 4.34
CA LYS A 135 40.06 -1.22 3.24
C LYS A 135 41.44 -1.90 3.18
N THR A 136 41.54 -2.95 2.38
CA THR A 136 42.83 -3.50 1.94
C THR A 136 42.93 -3.69 0.42
N ASN A 137 42.00 -3.17 -0.40
CA ASN A 137 42.05 -3.38 -1.85
C ASN A 137 41.87 -2.08 -2.65
N ILE A 138 42.79 -1.88 -3.60
CA ILE A 138 43.05 -0.67 -4.41
C ILE A 138 42.07 -0.53 -5.60
N LEU A 139 41.11 -1.45 -5.77
CA LEU A 139 40.12 -1.41 -6.84
C LEU A 139 38.77 -0.87 -6.35
N PRO A 140 38.08 0.00 -7.12
CA PRO A 140 36.73 0.45 -6.79
C PRO A 140 35.76 -0.73 -6.87
N ARG A 141 35.42 -1.31 -5.72
CA ARG A 141 34.37 -2.34 -5.63
C ARG A 141 33.01 -1.67 -5.74
N THR A 142 32.15 -2.21 -6.60
CA THR A 142 30.73 -1.86 -6.64
C THR A 142 30.11 -2.00 -5.26
N SER A 143 29.38 -0.97 -4.82
CA SER A 143 28.75 -0.95 -3.51
C SER A 143 27.64 -1.99 -3.42
N ILE A 144 27.22 -2.36 -2.21
CA ILE A 144 26.10 -3.30 -2.03
C ILE A 144 24.80 -2.69 -2.56
N VAL A 145 24.57 -1.39 -2.37
CA VAL A 145 23.41 -0.70 -2.94
C VAL A 145 23.41 -0.75 -4.47
N ASP A 146 24.58 -0.62 -5.13
CA ASP A 146 24.68 -0.74 -6.59
C ASP A 146 24.41 -2.17 -7.07
N LYS A 147 24.87 -3.19 -6.33
CA LYS A 147 24.57 -4.59 -6.61
C LYS A 147 23.07 -4.88 -6.46
N ILE A 148 22.45 -4.40 -5.38
CA ILE A 148 21.00 -4.53 -5.15
C ILE A 148 20.22 -3.86 -6.29
N ARG A 149 20.58 -2.64 -6.70
CA ARG A 149 19.96 -1.97 -7.85
C ARG A 149 20.08 -2.80 -9.13
N SER A 150 21.28 -3.30 -9.42
CA SER A 150 21.53 -4.13 -10.61
C SER A 150 20.75 -5.44 -10.57
N ASP A 151 20.64 -6.08 -9.41
CA ASP A 151 20.02 -7.39 -9.24
C ASP A 151 18.47 -7.31 -9.22
N PHE A 152 17.90 -6.25 -8.65
CA PHE A 152 16.47 -6.21 -8.30
C PHE A 152 15.67 -5.08 -8.95
N CYS A 153 16.33 -4.00 -9.37
CA CYS A 153 15.64 -2.80 -9.82
C CYS A 153 15.53 -2.68 -11.34
N ASN A 154 16.33 -3.41 -12.12
CA ASN A 154 16.35 -3.31 -13.58
C ASN A 154 16.38 -1.84 -14.04
N LYS A 155 15.34 -1.38 -14.75
CA LYS A 155 15.18 0.02 -15.22
C LYS A 155 14.53 0.96 -14.19
N GLN A 156 14.11 0.45 -13.03
CA GLN A 156 13.44 1.19 -11.95
C GLN A 156 14.39 1.44 -10.78
N SER A 157 15.58 2.00 -11.05
CA SER A 157 16.62 2.24 -10.04
C SER A 157 16.15 3.11 -8.86
N ASP A 158 15.11 3.92 -9.09
CA ASP A 158 14.42 4.74 -8.10
C ASP A 158 13.66 3.92 -7.03
N ARG A 159 13.44 2.62 -7.26
CA ARG A 159 12.85 1.68 -6.29
C ARG A 159 13.86 1.18 -5.24
N CYS A 160 15.13 1.54 -5.34
CA CYS A 160 16.14 1.24 -4.32
C CYS A 160 16.79 2.52 -3.79
N VAL A 161 16.41 2.87 -2.57
CA VAL A 161 16.83 4.09 -1.88
C VAL A 161 17.91 3.75 -0.85
N SER A 162 18.86 4.67 -0.69
CA SER A 162 19.87 4.58 0.36
C SER A 162 19.57 5.59 1.47
N LEU A 163 19.64 5.15 2.71
CA LEU A 163 19.49 5.95 3.92
C LEU A 163 20.83 6.01 4.64
N CYS A 164 21.36 7.22 4.85
CA CYS A 164 22.67 7.41 5.49
C CYS A 164 22.50 7.58 7.00
N ASP A 165 22.82 6.55 7.79
CA ASP A 165 22.71 6.56 9.27
C ASP A 165 21.43 7.29 9.77
N PRO A 166 20.22 6.81 9.42
CA PRO A 166 18.94 7.53 9.64
C PRO A 166 18.58 7.83 11.10
N LEU A 167 19.34 7.27 12.05
CA LEU A 167 19.20 7.53 13.49
C LEU A 167 20.17 8.61 14.01
N LYS A 168 21.10 9.11 13.17
CA LYS A 168 22.02 10.19 13.53
C LYS A 168 21.44 11.55 13.16
N GLU A 169 21.72 12.55 13.99
CA GLU A 169 21.39 13.95 13.76
C GLU A 169 22.47 14.64 12.90
N SER A 170 22.63 14.19 11.65
CA SER A 170 23.50 14.85 10.67
C SER A 170 22.70 15.37 9.48
N SER A 171 23.20 16.40 8.79
CA SER A 171 22.55 16.93 7.58
C SER A 171 22.34 15.84 6.53
N ARG A 172 23.36 15.03 6.27
CA ARG A 172 23.31 13.90 5.32
C ARG A 172 22.24 12.87 5.70
N SER A 173 22.09 12.57 6.99
CA SER A 173 21.03 11.69 7.49
C SER A 173 19.65 12.27 7.22
N GLN A 174 19.43 13.53 7.63
CA GLN A 174 18.16 14.23 7.44
C GLN A 174 17.76 14.37 5.96
N GLU A 175 18.71 14.71 5.09
CA GLU A 175 18.48 14.80 3.64
C GLU A 175 18.10 13.45 3.03
N SER A 176 18.81 12.38 3.38
CA SER A 176 18.51 11.03 2.90
C SER A 176 17.15 10.54 3.40
N TRP A 177 16.79 10.85 4.66
CA TRP A 177 15.51 10.51 5.26
C TRP A 177 14.35 11.28 4.62
N SER A 178 14.51 12.59 4.40
CA SER A 178 13.51 13.41 3.70
C SER A 178 13.27 12.93 2.27
N SER A 179 14.35 12.58 1.55
CA SER A 179 14.27 12.00 0.20
C SER A 179 13.52 10.66 0.21
N PHE A 180 13.79 9.81 1.20
CA PHE A 180 13.08 8.55 1.41
C PHE A 180 11.60 8.76 1.69
N LEU A 181 11.23 9.65 2.61
CA LEU A 181 9.83 9.96 2.92
C LEU A 181 9.08 10.50 1.70
N THR A 182 9.72 11.37 0.91
CA THR A 182 9.15 11.85 -0.36
C THR A 182 8.89 10.71 -1.32
N LYS A 183 9.84 9.77 -1.45
CA LYS A 183 9.67 8.59 -2.31
C LYS A 183 8.59 7.65 -1.80
N LEU A 184 8.54 7.41 -0.50
CA LEU A 184 7.54 6.59 0.17
C LEU A 184 6.13 7.14 -0.06
N ARG A 185 5.93 8.44 0.20
CA ARG A 185 4.65 9.12 -0.07
C ARG A 185 4.25 9.03 -1.54
N THR A 186 5.21 9.25 -2.45
CA THR A 186 4.96 9.15 -3.89
C THR A 186 4.49 7.75 -4.29
N LEU A 187 5.22 6.69 -3.88
CA LEU A 187 4.87 5.32 -4.22
C LEU A 187 3.55 4.87 -3.58
N LEU A 188 3.31 5.26 -2.33
CA LEU A 188 2.06 4.97 -1.64
C LEU A 188 0.87 5.65 -2.35
N LEU A 189 0.99 6.93 -2.70
CA LEU A 189 -0.04 7.65 -3.45
C LEU A 189 -0.30 7.06 -4.84
N MET A 190 0.76 6.65 -5.54
CA MET A 190 0.64 6.00 -6.84
C MET A 190 -0.10 4.68 -6.74
N SER A 191 0.22 3.87 -5.73
CA SER A 191 -0.49 2.63 -5.42
C SER A 191 -1.96 2.90 -5.14
N PHE A 192 -2.25 3.84 -4.24
CA PHE A 192 -3.60 4.26 -3.91
C PHE A 192 -4.42 4.66 -5.13
N THR A 193 -3.88 5.57 -5.94
CA THR A 193 -4.59 6.11 -7.09
C THR A 193 -4.92 5.02 -8.10
N ARG A 194 -3.99 4.08 -8.32
CA ARG A 194 -4.20 2.97 -9.24
C ARG A 194 -5.23 1.98 -8.73
N ASN A 195 -5.15 1.61 -7.45
CA ASN A 195 -6.08 0.67 -6.82
C ASN A 195 -7.49 1.26 -6.69
N LEU A 196 -7.61 2.53 -6.30
CA LEU A 196 -8.90 3.24 -6.29
C LEU A 196 -9.52 3.31 -7.69
N GLY A 197 -8.73 3.66 -8.71
CA GLY A 197 -9.23 3.72 -10.08
C GLY A 197 -9.82 2.38 -10.55
N ARG A 198 -9.11 1.28 -10.29
CA ARG A 198 -9.60 -0.07 -10.58
C ARG A 198 -10.88 -0.40 -9.80
N PHE A 199 -10.93 -0.05 -8.52
CA PHE A 199 -12.10 -0.29 -7.67
C PHE A 199 -13.34 0.48 -8.15
N GLU A 200 -13.19 1.76 -8.51
CA GLU A 200 -14.28 2.57 -9.05
C GLU A 200 -14.79 2.04 -10.40
N ASP A 201 -13.90 1.54 -11.26
CA ASP A 201 -14.28 0.92 -12.54
C ASP A 201 -15.01 -0.42 -12.34
N ASP A 202 -14.55 -1.26 -11.40
CA ASP A 202 -15.21 -2.50 -11.01
C ASP A 202 -16.61 -2.23 -10.43
N MET A 203 -16.72 -1.21 -9.57
CA MET A 203 -17.98 -0.76 -9.00
C MET A 203 -18.95 -0.25 -10.07
N ARG A 204 -18.46 0.53 -11.05
CA ARG A 204 -19.27 0.99 -12.20
C ARG A 204 -19.80 -0.21 -12.99
N THR A 205 -18.94 -1.18 -13.28
CA THR A 205 -19.34 -2.43 -13.96
C THR A 205 -20.41 -3.18 -13.17
N LEU A 206 -20.27 -3.27 -11.85
CA LEU A 206 -21.27 -3.91 -10.99
C LEU A 206 -22.62 -3.17 -11.04
N ARG A 207 -22.62 -1.84 -11.04
CA ARG A 207 -23.83 -1.02 -11.17
C ARG A 207 -24.52 -1.22 -12.53
N GLU A 208 -23.76 -1.28 -13.62
CA GLU A 208 -24.31 -1.49 -14.98
C GLU A 208 -25.05 -2.83 -15.12
N LYS A 209 -24.61 -3.86 -14.39
CA LYS A 209 -25.22 -5.20 -14.37
C LYS A 209 -26.47 -5.32 -13.49
N ARG A 210 -26.99 -4.23 -12.92
CA ARG A 210 -28.12 -4.28 -11.95
C ARG A 210 -29.40 -4.96 -12.43
N THR A 211 -29.62 -5.02 -13.74
CA THR A 211 -30.78 -5.68 -14.35
C THR A 211 -30.54 -7.15 -14.69
N GLU A 212 -29.30 -7.62 -14.57
CA GLU A 212 -28.94 -8.99 -14.89
C GLU A 212 -29.40 -9.95 -13.77
N PRO A 213 -29.84 -11.18 -14.11
CA PRO A 213 -30.12 -12.20 -13.12
C PRO A 213 -28.89 -12.52 -12.27
N GLY A 214 -29.06 -12.62 -10.96
CA GLY A 214 -27.96 -12.94 -10.02
C GLY A 214 -27.21 -11.72 -9.47
N TRP A 215 -27.56 -10.50 -9.91
CA TRP A 215 -27.06 -9.28 -9.29
C TRP A 215 -27.60 -9.11 -7.86
N SER A 216 -26.75 -8.63 -6.96
CA SER A 216 -27.04 -8.45 -5.53
C SER A 216 -26.90 -6.98 -5.13
N PHE A 217 -27.97 -6.41 -4.58
CA PHE A 217 -27.93 -5.06 -3.99
C PHE A 217 -26.98 -4.99 -2.80
N CYS A 218 -26.99 -6.02 -1.95
CA CYS A 218 -26.11 -6.07 -0.78
C CYS A 218 -24.64 -6.02 -1.20
N ASP A 219 -24.26 -6.77 -2.24
CA ASP A 219 -22.87 -6.79 -2.73
C ASP A 219 -22.47 -5.40 -3.24
N TYR A 220 -23.35 -4.74 -4.00
CA TYR A 220 -23.11 -3.36 -4.45
C TYR A 220 -23.05 -2.36 -3.29
N PHE A 221 -23.92 -2.51 -2.29
CA PHE A 221 -23.96 -1.66 -1.10
C PHE A 221 -22.66 -1.76 -0.30
N MET A 222 -22.12 -2.98 -0.10
CA MET A 222 -20.83 -3.18 0.57
C MET A 222 -19.67 -2.53 -0.20
N VAL A 223 -19.67 -2.62 -1.54
CA VAL A 223 -18.67 -1.94 -2.38
C VAL A 223 -18.77 -0.41 -2.25
N GLN A 224 -19.99 0.12 -2.16
CA GLN A 224 -20.23 1.56 -1.96
C GLN A 224 -19.77 2.04 -0.57
N GLU A 225 -19.99 1.23 0.47
CA GLU A 225 -19.46 1.48 1.82
C GLU A 225 -17.94 1.47 1.84
N GLU A 226 -17.33 0.49 1.20
CA GLU A 226 -15.87 0.40 1.12
C GLU A 226 -15.25 1.61 0.39
N LEU A 227 -15.94 2.19 -0.60
CA LEU A 227 -15.51 3.45 -1.23
C LEU A 227 -15.45 4.61 -0.21
N ALA A 228 -16.43 4.69 0.70
CA ALA A 228 -16.48 5.71 1.73
C ALA A 228 -15.28 5.58 2.69
N PHE A 229 -14.98 4.36 3.15
CA PHE A 229 -13.83 4.07 3.99
C PHE A 229 -12.49 4.38 3.31
N VAL A 230 -12.37 4.16 1.99
CA VAL A 230 -11.16 4.54 1.25
C VAL A 230 -11.00 6.06 1.21
N PHE A 231 -12.08 6.83 1.11
CA PHE A 231 -11.99 8.29 1.23
C PHE A 231 -11.61 8.73 2.64
N GLU A 232 -12.11 8.09 3.69
CA GLU A 232 -11.65 8.34 5.06
C GLU A 232 -10.16 8.04 5.24
N MET A 233 -9.66 6.97 4.62
CA MET A 233 -8.25 6.60 4.64
C MET A 233 -7.34 7.65 4.01
N LEU A 234 -7.85 8.38 3.02
CA LEU A 234 -7.18 9.52 2.41
C LEU A 234 -7.50 10.85 3.11
N GLN A 235 -8.20 10.81 4.25
CA GLN A 235 -8.70 11.95 5.02
C GLN A 235 -9.57 12.89 4.19
N GLN A 236 -10.26 12.35 3.18
CA GLN A 236 -11.17 13.06 2.29
C GLN A 236 -12.61 12.96 2.82
N PHE A 237 -12.82 13.54 4.00
CA PHE A 237 -14.09 13.41 4.72
C PHE A 237 -15.28 13.95 3.93
N GLU A 238 -15.10 15.01 3.13
CA GLU A 238 -16.17 15.51 2.26
C GLU A 238 -16.57 14.49 1.17
N ASP A 239 -15.60 13.81 0.55
CA ASP A 239 -15.91 12.77 -0.44
C ASP A 239 -16.53 11.53 0.22
N ALA A 240 -16.09 11.20 1.45
CA ALA A 240 -16.66 10.12 2.24
C ALA A 240 -18.12 10.40 2.63
N LEU A 241 -18.43 11.61 3.10
CA LEU A 241 -19.79 12.05 3.43
C LEU A 241 -20.74 11.91 2.23
N VAL A 242 -20.28 12.28 1.02
CA VAL A 242 -21.08 12.08 -0.19
C VAL A 242 -21.39 10.59 -0.43
N GLN A 243 -20.46 9.68 -0.13
CA GLN A 243 -20.75 8.24 -0.24
C GLN A 243 -21.72 7.77 0.84
N TYR A 244 -21.63 8.30 2.06
CA TYR A 244 -22.55 7.97 3.15
C TYR A 244 -23.97 8.46 2.89
N ASP A 245 -24.14 9.66 2.33
CA ASP A 245 -25.45 10.17 1.92
C ASP A 245 -26.08 9.28 0.82
N GLU A 246 -25.26 8.81 -0.13
CA GLU A 246 -25.70 7.87 -1.17
C GLU A 246 -26.11 6.53 -0.56
N LEU A 247 -25.35 6.00 0.41
CA LEU A 247 -25.70 4.76 1.12
C LEU A 247 -27.04 4.89 1.85
N ASP A 248 -27.27 5.99 2.57
CA ASP A 248 -28.54 6.24 3.26
C ASP A 248 -29.72 6.29 2.29
N ALA A 249 -29.56 6.99 1.15
CA ALA A 249 -30.57 7.06 0.11
C ALA A 249 -30.87 5.68 -0.51
N LEU A 250 -29.83 4.92 -0.86
CA LEU A 250 -29.95 3.57 -1.42
C LEU A 250 -30.65 2.62 -0.45
N PHE A 251 -30.29 2.66 0.83
CA PHE A 251 -30.90 1.83 1.87
C PHE A 251 -32.37 2.18 2.08
N THR A 252 -32.69 3.48 2.21
CA THR A 252 -34.07 3.96 2.35
C THR A 252 -34.93 3.48 1.19
N GLN A 253 -34.43 3.61 -0.04
CA GLN A 253 -35.16 3.16 -1.22
C GLN A 253 -35.32 1.64 -1.27
N TYR A 254 -34.29 0.88 -0.87
CA TYR A 254 -34.37 -0.58 -0.78
C TYR A 254 -35.49 -1.02 0.18
N VAL A 255 -35.56 -0.43 1.38
CA VAL A 255 -36.59 -0.72 2.38
C VAL A 255 -38.00 -0.40 1.85
N LEU A 256 -38.18 0.76 1.23
CA LEU A 256 -39.49 1.17 0.66
C LEU A 256 -39.94 0.24 -0.47
N ASN A 257 -39.02 -0.11 -1.39
CA ASN A 257 -39.31 -1.02 -2.49
C ASN A 257 -39.68 -2.42 -2.01
N PHE A 258 -38.95 -2.95 -1.02
CA PHE A 258 -39.23 -4.27 -0.47
C PHE A 258 -40.55 -4.30 0.31
N GLY A 259 -40.83 -3.24 1.10
CA GLY A 259 -42.10 -3.07 1.81
C GLY A 259 -43.31 -2.97 0.87
N ALA A 260 -43.12 -2.51 -0.37
CA ALA A 260 -44.14 -2.45 -1.41
C ALA A 260 -44.24 -3.73 -2.29
N GLY A 261 -43.48 -4.79 -1.98
CA GLY A 261 -43.44 -6.03 -2.77
C GLY A 261 -42.62 -5.95 -4.07
N GLY A 262 -41.80 -4.91 -4.22
CA GLY A 262 -40.89 -4.72 -5.35
C GLY A 262 -39.64 -5.59 -5.29
N LYS A 263 -38.93 -5.74 -6.43
CA LYS A 263 -37.67 -6.50 -6.49
C LYS A 263 -36.48 -5.62 -6.07
N PRO A 264 -35.39 -6.20 -5.53
CA PRO A 264 -34.15 -5.48 -5.21
C PRO A 264 -33.58 -4.64 -6.39
N SER A 265 -33.74 -5.12 -7.62
CA SER A 265 -33.31 -4.43 -8.85
C SER A 265 -34.09 -3.14 -9.15
N SER A 266 -35.16 -2.85 -8.39
CA SER A 266 -35.98 -1.64 -8.53
C SER A 266 -35.41 -0.43 -7.77
N VAL A 267 -34.33 -0.60 -7.00
CA VAL A 267 -33.59 0.52 -6.39
C VAL A 267 -32.94 1.35 -7.50
N LYS A 268 -33.13 2.67 -7.46
CA LYS A 268 -32.52 3.60 -8.40
C LYS A 268 -31.13 3.91 -7.88
N ILE A 269 -30.15 3.40 -8.61
CA ILE A 269 -28.73 3.57 -8.36
C ILE A 269 -28.18 4.50 -9.42
#